data_AF-A0A527XJM2-F1
#
_entry.id   AF-A0A527XJM2-F1
#
_cell.length_a   1.000
_cell.length_b   1.000
_cell.length_c   1.000
_cell.angle_alpha   90.00
_cell.angle_beta   90.00
_cell.angle_gamma   90.00
#
_symmetry.space_group_name_H-M   'P 1'
#
loop_
_entity.id
_entity.type
_entity.pdbx_description
1 polymer ?
#
loop_
_entity_poly.entity_id
_entity_poly.type
_entity_poly.pdbx_seq_one_letter_code
_entity_poly.pdbx_strand_id
1 'polypeptide(L)'
;PFLWFNLDAEAARDFYLSVFKNSRALGAIEFTDKPHAIFDFELEGQRFTVLNAGGVPPFNERISLYIETGDQAETDYFWNALTAGG
;
A
#
# COMPACT_ATOMS: atom_id res chain seq x y z
N PRO A 1 -2.00 -9.29 -2.38
CA PRO A 1 -0.84 -9.48 -1.46
C PRO A 1 -1.23 -9.18 -0.01
N PHE A 2 -0.54 -9.74 0.98
CA PHE A 2 -0.76 -9.45 2.41
C PHE A 2 0.53 -8.86 3.00
N LEU A 3 0.50 -7.58 3.39
CA LEU A 3 1.68 -6.82 3.80
C LEU A 3 1.55 -6.38 5.27
N TRP A 4 2.61 -6.58 6.07
CA TRP A 4 2.62 -6.25 7.49
C TRP A 4 3.40 -4.95 7.73
N PHE A 5 2.76 -3.97 8.34
CA PHE A 5 3.29 -2.63 8.60
C PHE A 5 3.57 -2.38 10.08
N ASN A 6 4.51 -1.48 10.36
CA ASN A 6 4.92 -1.11 11.70
C ASN A 6 4.11 0.10 12.22
N LEU A 7 2.80 -0.10 12.35
CA LEU A 7 1.82 0.87 12.84
C LEU A 7 1.43 2.01 11.87
N ASP A 8 1.78 1.87 10.60
CA ASP A 8 1.55 2.83 9.51
C ASP A 8 0.69 2.25 8.35
N ALA A 9 0.00 1.13 8.55
CA ALA A 9 -0.74 0.44 7.49
C ALA A 9 -1.85 1.31 6.85
N GLU A 10 -2.54 2.13 7.66
CA GLU A 10 -3.60 3.00 7.16
C GLU A 10 -3.05 4.11 6.26
N ALA A 11 -1.97 4.76 6.71
CA ALA A 11 -1.30 5.80 5.93
C ALA A 11 -0.75 5.22 4.61
N ALA A 12 -0.21 3.99 4.64
CA ALA A 12 0.23 3.30 3.44
C ALA A 12 -0.94 3.04 2.46
N ARG A 13 -2.08 2.52 2.94
CA ARG A 13 -3.30 2.37 2.12
C ARG A 13 -3.66 3.69 1.47
N ASP A 14 -3.80 4.75 2.25
CA ASP A 14 -4.27 6.05 1.78
C ASP A 14 -3.32 6.68 0.76
N PHE A 15 -2.01 6.52 0.99
CA PHE A 15 -1.00 6.93 0.03
C PHE A 15 -1.16 6.19 -1.31
N TYR A 16 -1.25 4.86 -1.32
CA TYR A 16 -1.42 4.12 -2.57
C TYR A 16 -2.74 4.45 -3.27
N LEU A 17 -3.84 4.61 -2.53
CA LEU A 17 -5.11 5.06 -3.11
C LEU A 17 -5.01 6.46 -3.74
N SER A 18 -4.15 7.34 -3.21
CA SER A 18 -3.92 8.67 -3.79
C SER A 18 -3.07 8.65 -5.07
N VAL A 19 -2.22 7.63 -5.24
CA VAL A 19 -1.30 7.49 -6.38
C VAL A 19 -1.93 6.74 -7.55
N PHE A 20 -2.69 5.67 -7.28
CA PHE A 20 -3.28 4.86 -8.35
C PHE A 20 -4.65 5.38 -8.75
N LYS A 21 -4.84 5.64 -10.05
CA LYS A 21 -6.09 6.20 -10.59
C LYS A 21 -7.26 5.23 -10.50
N ASN A 22 -7.03 3.95 -10.80
CA ASN A 22 -8.02 2.90 -10.65
C ASN A 22 -7.78 2.19 -9.31
N SER A 23 -8.20 2.86 -8.25
CA SER A 23 -8.03 2.36 -6.89
C SER A 23 -9.30 2.55 -6.07
N ARG A 24 -9.49 1.71 -5.06
CA ARG A 24 -10.59 1.86 -4.08
C ARG A 24 -10.30 1.19 -2.76
N ALA A 25 -10.74 1.82 -1.68
CA ALA A 25 -10.85 1.14 -0.39
C ALA A 25 -11.96 0.06 -0.47
N LEU A 26 -11.74 -1.08 0.18
CA LEU A 26 -12.71 -2.17 0.23
C LEU A 26 -13.31 -2.34 1.63
N GLY A 27 -12.46 -2.40 2.67
CA GLY A 27 -12.92 -2.62 4.03
C GLY A 27 -11.82 -2.42 5.07
N ALA A 28 -12.23 -2.29 6.33
CA ALA A 28 -11.34 -2.16 7.47
C ALA A 28 -11.86 -2.99 8.65
N ILE A 29 -10.95 -3.59 9.40
CA ILE A 29 -11.23 -4.29 10.65
C ILE A 29 -10.32 -3.68 11.71
N GLU A 30 -10.89 -2.96 12.68
CA GLU A 30 -10.16 -2.52 13.87
C GLU A 30 -10.24 -3.60 14.95
N PHE A 31 -9.11 -3.93 15.56
CA PHE A 31 -9.09 -4.83 16.72
C PHE A 31 -9.37 -4.06 18.01
N THR A 32 -9.75 -4.79 19.05
CA THR A 32 -10.04 -4.21 20.38
C THR A 32 -8.80 -3.62 21.05
N ASP A 33 -7.63 -4.20 20.77
CA ASP A 33 -6.32 -3.74 21.20
C ASP A 33 -5.72 -2.76 20.16
N LYS A 34 -6.12 -1.49 20.27
CA LYS A 34 -5.57 -0.43 19.42
C LYS A 34 -4.05 -0.29 19.63
N PRO A 35 -3.27 0.03 18.57
CA PRO A 35 -3.70 0.47 17.24
C PRO A 35 -3.80 -0.66 16.18
N HIS A 36 -4.03 -1.92 16.57
CA HIS A 36 -4.06 -3.01 15.61
C HIS A 36 -5.29 -2.93 14.68
N ALA A 37 -5.05 -3.15 13.38
CA ALA A 37 -6.11 -3.13 12.36
C ALA A 37 -5.71 -3.89 11.09
N ILE A 38 -6.69 -4.27 10.27
CA ILE A 38 -6.51 -4.75 8.89
C ILE A 38 -7.23 -3.81 7.95
N PHE A 39 -6.59 -3.45 6.83
CA PHE A 39 -7.22 -2.68 5.77
C PHE A 39 -7.12 -3.42 4.44
N ASP A 40 -8.25 -3.50 3.74
CA ASP A 40 -8.35 -4.06 2.39
C ASP A 40 -8.59 -2.94 1.38
N PHE A 41 -7.87 -2.99 0.27
CA PHE A 41 -8.03 -2.07 -0.85
C PHE A 41 -7.68 -2.75 -2.18
N GLU A 42 -8.01 -2.09 -3.28
CA GLU A 42 -7.71 -2.54 -4.63
C GLU A 42 -6.91 -1.47 -5.38
N LEU A 43 -5.86 -1.89 -6.07
CA LEU A 43 -5.08 -1.07 -7.00
C LEU A 43 -5.06 -1.79 -8.35
N GLU A 44 -5.47 -1.13 -9.42
CA GLU A 44 -5.46 -1.65 -10.79
C GLU A 44 -6.10 -3.05 -10.92
N GLY A 45 -7.21 -3.27 -10.20
CA GLY A 45 -7.93 -4.56 -10.17
C GLY A 45 -7.31 -5.64 -9.28
N GLN A 46 -6.16 -5.38 -8.65
CA GLN A 46 -5.53 -6.30 -7.70
C GLN A 46 -5.88 -5.94 -6.26
N ARG A 47 -6.37 -6.92 -5.49
CA ARG A 47 -6.64 -6.76 -4.05
C ARG A 47 -5.37 -6.85 -3.21
N PHE A 48 -5.24 -5.91 -2.28
CA PHE A 48 -4.23 -5.84 -1.24
C PHE A 48 -4.88 -5.87 0.13
N THR A 49 -4.21 -6.52 1.07
CA THR A 49 -4.53 -6.53 2.49
C THR A 49 -3.30 -6.05 3.24
N VAL A 50 -3.47 -5.07 4.12
CA VAL A 50 -2.38 -4.55 4.96
C VAL A 50 -2.74 -4.72 6.43
N LEU A 51 -1.79 -5.23 7.22
CA LEU A 51 -1.92 -5.46 8.64
C LEU A 51 -1.15 -4.40 9.41
N ASN A 52 -1.85 -3.70 10.28
CA ASN A 52 -1.30 -2.81 11.28
C ASN A 52 -1.11 -3.60 12.59
N ALA A 53 0.10 -4.11 12.86
CA ALA A 53 0.35 -4.87 14.09
C ALA A 53 1.70 -4.59 14.77
N GLY A 54 2.56 -3.73 14.17
CA GLY A 54 3.83 -3.38 14.78
C GLY A 54 4.82 -4.56 14.83
N GLY A 55 6.01 -4.33 15.39
CA GLY A 55 6.90 -5.40 15.84
C GLY A 55 7.53 -6.27 14.75
N VAL A 56 7.45 -5.86 13.48
CA VAL A 56 8.08 -6.57 12.35
C VAL A 56 9.25 -5.79 11.77
N PRO A 57 10.27 -6.48 11.22
CA PRO A 57 11.32 -5.83 10.45
C PRO A 57 10.73 -5.07 9.24
N PRO A 58 11.39 -3.99 8.78
CA PRO A 58 11.00 -3.28 7.57
C PRO A 58 10.96 -4.21 6.34
N PHE A 59 10.22 -3.80 5.31
CA PHE A 59 10.28 -4.46 4.01
C PHE A 59 11.70 -4.48 3.45
N ASN A 60 11.96 -5.50 2.64
CA ASN A 60 13.21 -5.68 1.90
C ASN A 60 12.88 -6.19 0.49
N GLU A 61 13.92 -6.39 -0.31
CA GLU A 61 13.83 -6.71 -1.74
C GLU A 61 13.27 -8.11 -2.03
N ARG A 62 12.97 -8.93 -1.01
CA ARG A 62 12.40 -10.27 -1.20
C ARG A 62 10.97 -10.25 -1.74
N ILE A 63 10.27 -9.12 -1.57
CA ILE A 63 8.98 -8.86 -2.19
C ILE A 63 9.08 -7.50 -2.89
N SER A 64 8.72 -7.48 -4.16
CA SER A 64 8.56 -6.25 -4.95
C SER A 64 7.24 -6.31 -5.70
N LEU A 65 6.67 -5.13 -5.95
CA LEU A 65 5.54 -4.96 -6.84
C LEU A 65 6.05 -4.32 -8.12
N TYR A 66 5.55 -4.81 -9.25
CA TYR A 66 5.90 -4.30 -10.56
C TYR A 66 4.69 -3.59 -11.16
N ILE A 67 4.93 -2.40 -11.72
CA ILE A 67 3.93 -1.61 -12.43
C ILE A 67 4.37 -1.57 -13.89
N GLU A 68 3.55 -2.15 -14.76
CA GLU A 68 3.71 -1.99 -16.21
C GLU A 68 3.11 -0.64 -16.62
N THR A 69 3.89 0.17 -17.35
CA THR A 69 3.50 1.50 -17.80
C THR A 69 3.47 1.55 -19.32
N GLY A 70 2.53 2.31 -19.88
CA GLY A 70 2.34 2.43 -21.33
C GLY A 70 3.35 3.36 -22.01
N ASP A 71 3.89 4.34 -21.28
CA ASP A 71 4.85 5.30 -21.80
C ASP A 71 5.77 5.90 -20.71
N GLN A 72 6.69 6.77 -21.15
CA GLN A 72 7.63 7.46 -20.26
C GLN A 72 6.93 8.42 -19.29
N ALA A 73 5.86 9.09 -19.70
CA ALA A 73 5.17 10.06 -18.85
C ALA A 73 4.47 9.37 -17.67
N GLU A 74 3.88 8.19 -17.91
CA GLU A 74 3.31 7.36 -16.86
C GLU A 74 4.38 6.79 -15.93
N THR A 75 5.53 6.38 -16.50
CA THR A 75 6.70 5.95 -15.73
C THR A 75 7.18 7.07 -14.81
N ASP A 76 7.33 8.28 -15.33
CA ASP A 76 7.75 9.46 -14.57
C ASP A 76 6.72 9.82 -13.49
N TYR A 77 5.42 9.67 -13.78
CA TYR A 77 4.35 9.90 -12.80
C TYR A 77 4.49 8.97 -11.59
N PHE A 78 4.51 7.65 -11.83
CA PHE A 78 4.60 6.68 -10.75
C PHE A 78 5.94 6.78 -10.01
N TRP A 79 7.04 6.93 -10.73
CA TRP A 79 8.37 7.09 -10.14
C TRP A 79 8.39 8.29 -9.19
N ASN A 80 8.05 9.49 -9.69
CA ASN A 80 8.10 10.70 -8.88
C ASN A 80 7.13 10.64 -7.69
N ALA A 81 5.93 10.09 -7.87
CA ALA A 81 4.95 9.97 -6.79
C ALA A 81 5.43 9.01 -5.69
N LEU A 82 5.92 7.82 -6.07
CA LEU A 82 6.28 6.76 -5.14
C LEU A 82 7.62 7.02 -4.42
N THR A 83 8.55 7.76 -5.03
CA THR A 83 9.85 8.06 -4.40
C THR A 83 9.90 9.41 -3.66
N ALA A 84 8.85 10.23 -3.73
CA ALA A 84 8.86 11.59 -3.16
C ALA A 84 9.09 11.64 -1.64
N GLY A 85 8.74 10.57 -0.92
CA GLY A 85 8.80 10.48 0.54
C GLY A 85 9.74 9.41 1.11
N GLY A 86 10.40 8.63 0.24
CA GLY A 86 11.20 7.46 0.63
C GLY A 86 10.56 6.15 0.20
#